data_AF-A0A1Y4IM50-F1
#
_entry.id   AF-A0A1Y4IM50-F1
#
_cell.length_a   1.000
_cell.length_b   1.000
_cell.length_c   1.000
_cell.angle_alpha   90.00
_cell.angle_beta   90.00
_cell.angle_gamma   90.00
#
_symmetry.space_group_name_H-M   'P 1'
#
loop_
_entity.id
_entity.type
_entity.pdbx_description
1 polymer ?
#
loop_
_entity_poly.entity_id
_entity_poly.type
_entity_poly.pdbx_seq_one_letter_code
_entity_poly.pdbx_strand_id
1 'polypeptide(L)' 'MRLYAGNAHQYLGKKIDRKKRIFGYYPMEVKQFPDGKYYVKDAVGVCMPLPEKEDDFNAVNFDFVVND' A
#
# COMPACT_ATOMS: atom_id res chain seq x y z
N MET A 1 -2.57 -10.67 1.41
CA MET A 1 -2.98 -9.67 2.43
C MET A 1 -3.61 -8.46 1.73
N ARG A 2 -4.59 -7.81 2.36
CA ARG A 2 -5.24 -6.59 1.83
C ARG A 2 -4.83 -5.39 2.67
N LEU A 3 -4.31 -4.36 2.01
CA LEU A 3 -3.89 -3.10 2.61
C LEU A 3 -4.97 -2.05 2.33
N TYR A 4 -5.43 -1.40 3.39
CA TYR A 4 -6.40 -0.29 3.40
C TYR A 4 -6.05 0.64 4.59
N ALA A 5 -6.67 1.82 4.68
CA ALA A 5 -6.28 2.84 5.66
C ALA A 5 -6.26 2.30 7.11
N GLY A 6 -7.28 1.52 7.49
CA GLY A 6 -7.41 0.97 8.85
C GLY A 6 -6.30 0.01 9.30
N ASN A 7 -5.54 -0.60 8.39
CA ASN A 7 -4.40 -1.45 8.74
C ASN A 7 -3.03 -0.94 8.24
N ALA A 8 -3.01 0.21 7.57
CA ALA A 8 -1.80 0.76 6.96
C ALA A 8 -0.68 1.08 7.96
N HIS A 9 -1.05 1.49 9.18
CA HIS A 9 -0.10 1.80 10.26
C HIS A 9 0.87 0.64 10.57
N GLN A 10 0.45 -0.62 10.38
CA GLN A 10 1.29 -1.80 10.63
C GLN A 10 2.43 -1.96 9.61
N TYR A 11 2.29 -1.29 8.47
CA TYR A 11 3.18 -1.37 7.33
C TYR A 11 3.86 -0.04 7.00
N LEU A 12 3.63 1.01 7.79
CA LEU A 12 4.19 2.34 7.55
C LEU A 12 5.72 2.29 7.39
N GLY A 13 6.22 2.87 6.30
CA GLY A 13 7.64 2.87 5.92
C GLY A 13 8.14 1.57 5.31
N LYS A 14 7.33 0.50 5.29
CA LYS A 14 7.70 -0.79 4.71
C LYS A 14 7.36 -0.83 3.22
N LYS A 15 8.11 -1.64 2.48
CA LYS A 15 7.80 -2.02 1.10
C LYS A 15 6.98 -3.31 1.09
N ILE A 16 5.91 -3.34 0.32
CA ILE A 16 5.05 -4.51 0.10
C ILE A 16 5.15 -4.96 -1.35
N ASP A 17 5.12 -6.27 -1.58
CA ASP A 17 5.15 -6.87 -2.91
C ASP A 17 4.28 -8.12 -2.96
N ARG A 18 4.09 -8.66 -4.16
CA ARG A 18 3.30 -9.85 -4.42
C ARG A 18 3.95 -10.73 -5.47
N LYS A 19 3.74 -12.04 -5.36
CA LYS A 19 4.28 -13.05 -6.29
C LYS A 19 3.76 -12.84 -7.71
N LYS A 20 2.49 -12.44 -7.84
CA LYS A 20 1.86 -12.13 -9.13
C LYS A 20 1.46 -10.66 -9.18
N ARG A 21 2.27 -9.83 -9.82
CA ARG A 21 2.05 -8.39 -9.98
C ARG A 21 0.95 -8.15 -11.02
N ILE A 22 -0.29 -8.12 -10.57
CA ILE A 22 -1.45 -7.74 -11.39
C ILE A 22 -1.93 -6.39 -10.88
N PHE A 23 -2.01 -5.41 -11.79
CA PHE A 23 -2.42 -4.02 -11.54
C PHE A 23 -1.52 -3.27 -10.53
N GLY A 24 -0.92 -2.16 -10.98
CA GLY A 24 0.03 -1.35 -10.21
C GLY A 24 1.50 -1.80 -10.32
N TYR A 25 2.41 -0.93 -9.88
CA TYR A 25 3.86 -1.14 -9.96
C TYR A 25 4.44 -1.49 -8.58
N TYR A 26 4.77 -2.77 -8.37
CA TYR A 26 5.38 -3.26 -7.13
C TYR A 26 6.92 -3.32 -7.22
N PRO A 27 7.66 -3.24 -6.10
CA PRO A 27 7.17 -3.08 -4.72
C PRO A 27 6.59 -1.69 -4.47
N MET A 28 5.61 -1.60 -3.57
CA MET A 28 5.00 -0.34 -3.15
C MET A 28 5.40 0.00 -1.72
N GLU A 29 5.73 1.24 -1.44
CA GLU A 29 6.05 1.73 -0.10
C GLU A 29 4.80 2.32 0.56
N VAL A 30 4.50 1.90 1.79
CA VAL A 30 3.40 2.48 2.56
C VAL A 30 3.85 3.77 3.22
N LYS A 31 3.14 4.87 2.97
CA LYS A 31 3.45 6.19 3.52
C LYS A 31 2.24 6.79 4.23
N GLN A 32 2.52 7.76 5.10
CA GLN A 32 1.53 8.68 5.62
C GLN A 32 1.97 10.09 5.23
N PHE A 33 1.05 10.89 4.71
CA PHE A 33 1.30 12.28 4.34
C PHE A 33 0.87 13.24 5.46
N PRO A 34 1.26 14.53 5.41
CA PRO A 34 0.95 15.50 6.47
C PRO A 34 -0.55 15.71 6.74
N ASP A 35 -1.42 15.28 5.83
CA ASP A 35 -2.88 15.27 6.01
C ASP A 35 -3.38 14.12 6.91
N GLY A 36 -2.47 13.26 7.39
CA GLY A 36 -2.77 12.10 8.23
C GLY A 36 -3.27 10.88 7.45
N LYS A 37 -3.49 10.98 6.14
CA LYS A 37 -3.97 9.87 5.31
C LYS A 37 -2.84 8.96 4.90
N TYR A 38 -3.18 7.68 4.74
CA TYR A 38 -2.24 6.67 4.27
C TYR A 38 -2.29 6.53 2.76
N TYR A 39 -1.11 6.33 2.19
CA TYR A 39 -0.87 6.18 0.77
C TYR A 39 0.02 4.97 0.52
N VAL A 40 -0.04 4.46 -0.71
CA VAL A 40 1.06 3.68 -1.28
C VAL A 40 1.80 4.51 -2.31
N LYS A 41 3.12 4.51 -2.27
CA LYS A 41 3.98 4.99 -3.35
C LYS A 41 4.45 3.78 -4.14
N ASP A 42 4.12 3.73 -5.42
CA ASP A 42 4.51 2.63 -6.28
C ASP A 42 5.97 2.72 -6.75
N ALA A 43 6.46 1.68 -7.42
CA ALA A 43 7.85 1.60 -7.88
C ALA A 43 8.24 2.67 -8.93
N VAL A 44 7.26 3.33 -9.56
CA VAL A 44 7.50 4.43 -10.52
C VAL A 44 7.28 5.81 -9.89
N GLY A 45 6.93 5.85 -8.60
CA GLY A 45 6.85 7.06 -7.79
C GLY A 45 5.45 7.67 -7.65
N VAL A 46 4.41 7.03 -8.19
CA VAL A 46 3.03 7.50 -8.09
C VAL A 46 2.49 7.19 -6.70
N CYS A 47 1.87 8.19 -6.07
CA CYS A 47 1.26 8.07 -4.76
C CYS A 47 -0.26 7.95 -4.89
N MET A 48 -0.83 6.87 -4.34
CA MET A 48 -2.27 6.59 -4.38
C MET A 48 -2.80 6.46 -2.96
N PRO A 49 -3.92 7.12 -2.61
CA PRO A 49 -4.50 7.00 -1.27
C PRO A 49 -5.00 5.58 -1.04
N LEU A 50 -4.81 5.06 0.17
CA LEU A 50 -5.43 3.81 0.59
C LEU A 50 -6.90 4.08 0.93
N PRO A 51 -7.84 3.26 0.44
CA PRO A 51 -9.24 3.44 0.76
C PRO A 51 -9.52 3.10 2.22
N GLU A 52 -10.65 3.59 2.73
CA GLU A 52 -11.20 3.14 4.00
C GLU A 52 -11.71 1.70 3.90
N LYS A 53 -11.93 1.06 5.05
CA LYS A 53 -12.37 -0.35 5.09
C LYS A 53 -13.73 -0.57 4.41
N GLU A 54 -14.59 0.43 4.45
CA GLU A 54 -15.93 0.40 3.86
C GLU A 54 -15.87 0.49 2.32
N ASP A 55 -14.79 1.06 1.78
CA ASP A 55 -14.52 1.25 0.34
C ASP A 55 -13.41 0.31 -0.16
N ASP A 56 -13.44 -0.96 0.26
CA ASP A 56 -12.33 -1.90 0.06
C ASP A 56 -12.07 -2.33 -1.38
N PHE A 57 -12.93 -1.94 -2.34
CA PHE A 57 -12.81 -2.30 -3.75
C PHE A 57 -11.43 -1.97 -4.33
N ASN A 58 -10.84 -0.85 -3.90
CA ASN A 58 -9.52 -0.38 -4.32
C ASN A 58 -8.40 -0.72 -3.32
N ALA A 59 -8.62 -1.64 -2.37
CA ALA A 59 -7.59 -2.06 -1.43
C ALA A 59 -6.40 -2.71 -2.17
N VAL A 60 -5.19 -2.43 -1.70
CA VAL A 60 -3.96 -2.95 -2.34
C VAL A 60 -3.73 -4.38 -1.88
N ASN A 61 -3.63 -5.30 -2.85
CA ASN A 61 -3.34 -6.70 -2.57
C ASN A 61 -1.83 -6.93 -2.57
N PHE A 62 -1.28 -7.54 -1.51
CA PHE A 62 0.13 -7.88 -1.42
C PHE A 62 0.34 -9.25 -0.76
N ASP A 63 1.44 -9.93 -1.04
CA ASP A 63 1.71 -11.27 -0.48
C ASP A 63 2.76 -11.25 0.62
N PHE A 64 3.72 -10.34 0.57
CA PHE A 64 4.81 -10.24 1.53
C PHE A 64 5.34 -8.81 1.68
N VAL A 65 6.00 -8.55 2.80
CA VAL A 65 6.81 -7.35 3.03
C VAL A 65 8.22 -7.63 2.53
N VAL A 66 8.79 -6.68 1.79
CA VAL A 66 10.19 -6.71 1.38
C VAL A 66 11.02 -6.16 2.54
N ASN A 67 11.86 -7.02 3.12
CA ASN A 67 12.88 -6.59 4.08
C ASN A 67 14.12 -6.24 3.27
N ASP A 68 14.63 -5.02 3.44
CA ASP A 68 15.95 -4.62 2.94
C ASP A 68 17.06 -5.29 3.76
#